data_AF-A0AAW2L9W9-F1
#
_entry.id   AF-A0AAW2L9W9-F1
#
_cell.length_a   1.000
_cell.length_b   1.000
_cell.length_c   1.000
_cell.angle_alpha   90.00
_cell.angle_beta   90.00
_cell.angle_gamma   90.00
#
_symmetry.space_group_name_H-M   'P 1'
#
loop_
_entity.id
_entity.type
_entity.pdbx_description
1 polymer ?
#
loop_
_entity_poly.entity_id
_entity_poly.type
_entity_poly.pdbx_seq_one_letter_code
_entity_poly.pdbx_strand_id
1 'polypeptide(L)'
;MPGLPKVLDTLFNMMGTELKFSTANHPQTDGQTERVNALVEDYLRHYVSASQRNWVDLLDVAQFSYNLHKSSATGMSPFELAYGQQPTTPHEISVQRTGGKCPAAYRYARSKQELLDEAKDSLAKAQRIMKKYADMGRRHVEFSAGDQVLLKLTPQIWKKSAPSLFIED
;
A
#
# COMPACT_ATOMS: atom_id res chain seq x y z
N MET A 1 21.89 -18.50 -19.56
CA MET A 1 20.72 -18.92 -20.36
C MET A 1 20.58 -18.01 -21.57
N PRO A 2 21.25 -18.29 -22.71
CA PRO A 2 21.12 -17.48 -23.92
C PRO A 2 19.88 -17.92 -24.72
N GLY A 3 18.85 -17.08 -24.82
CA GLY A 3 17.69 -17.34 -25.69
C GLY A 3 16.32 -16.82 -25.19
N LEU A 4 16.15 -16.67 -23.87
CA LEU A 4 14.90 -16.19 -23.26
C LEU A 4 14.41 -14.84 -23.82
N PRO A 5 15.28 -13.83 -24.04
CA PRO A 5 14.84 -12.52 -24.53
C PRO A 5 14.24 -12.57 -25.94
N LYS A 6 14.75 -13.46 -26.80
CA LYS A 6 14.34 -13.53 -28.21
C LYS A 6 12.97 -14.20 -28.37
N VAL A 7 12.68 -15.20 -27.55
CA VAL A 7 11.37 -15.87 -27.51
C VAL A 7 10.29 -14.91 -27.01
N LEU A 8 10.56 -14.18 -25.92
CA LEU A 8 9.63 -13.20 -25.38
C LEU A 8 9.37 -12.06 -26.38
N ASP A 9 10.43 -11.48 -26.95
CA ASP A 9 10.29 -10.40 -27.95
C ASP A 9 9.43 -10.84 -29.15
N THR A 10 9.67 -12.04 -29.67
CA THR A 10 8.87 -12.59 -30.78
C THR A 10 7.40 -12.77 -30.40
N LEU A 11 7.12 -13.28 -29.20
CA LEU A 11 5.76 -13.50 -28.71
C LEU A 11 4.99 -12.18 -28.53
N PHE A 12 5.62 -11.16 -27.91
CA PHE A 12 5.00 -9.85 -27.69
C PHE A 12 4.69 -9.15 -29.02
N ASN A 13 5.60 -9.24 -30.00
CA ASN A 13 5.36 -8.74 -31.35
C ASN A 13 4.19 -9.44 -32.05
N MET A 14 4.03 -10.76 -31.90
CA MET A 14 2.87 -11.50 -32.44
C MET A 14 1.55 -11.06 -31.80
N MET A 15 1.58 -10.70 -30.51
CA MET A 15 0.40 -10.17 -29.79
C MET A 15 0.14 -8.67 -30.08
N GLY A 16 0.94 -8.02 -30.93
CA GLY A 16 0.82 -6.59 -31.24
C GLY A 16 1.21 -5.67 -30.08
N THR A 17 2.09 -6.14 -29.20
CA THR A 17 2.51 -5.44 -27.98
C THR A 17 4.02 -5.21 -27.98
N GLU A 18 4.45 -4.03 -27.51
CA GLU A 18 5.86 -3.68 -27.44
C GLU A 18 6.41 -4.03 -26.05
N LEU A 19 7.46 -4.86 -25.99
CA LEU A 19 8.10 -5.23 -24.74
C LEU A 19 9.10 -4.14 -24.31
N LYS A 20 8.81 -3.45 -23.20
CA LYS A 20 9.69 -2.43 -22.64
C LYS A 20 10.45 -2.97 -21.43
N PHE A 21 11.77 -3.12 -21.58
CA PHE A 21 12.63 -3.52 -20.48
C PHE A 21 12.98 -2.32 -19.60
N SER A 22 12.88 -2.50 -18.28
CA SER A 22 13.50 -1.58 -17.34
C SER A 22 15.02 -1.73 -17.40
N THR A 23 15.75 -0.62 -17.25
CA THR A 23 17.20 -0.67 -17.10
C THR A 23 17.55 -1.25 -15.74
N ALA A 24 18.61 -2.05 -15.69
CA ALA A 24 19.09 -2.61 -14.42
C ALA A 24 19.38 -1.47 -13.42
N ASN A 25 18.94 -1.64 -12.17
CA ASN A 25 19.07 -0.66 -11.08
C ASN A 25 18.36 0.69 -11.31
N HIS A 26 17.27 0.73 -12.08
CA HIS A 26 16.43 1.93 -12.22
C HIS A 26 15.04 1.76 -11.58
N PRO A 27 14.92 1.89 -10.24
CA PRO A 27 13.67 1.70 -9.51
C PRO A 27 12.55 2.69 -9.87
N GLN A 28 12.87 3.73 -10.65
CA GLN A 28 11.88 4.72 -11.10
C GLN A 28 10.94 4.19 -12.18
N THR A 29 11.38 3.25 -13.03
CA THR A 29 10.54 2.68 -14.09
C THR A 29 9.61 1.60 -13.56
N ASP A 30 10.05 0.79 -12.58
CA ASP A 30 9.28 -0.33 -12.05
C ASP A 30 8.69 -0.08 -10.65
N GLY A 31 8.80 1.15 -10.15
CA GLY A 31 8.39 1.51 -8.79
C GLY A 31 6.91 1.31 -8.48
N GLN A 32 6.03 1.22 -9.49
CA GLN A 32 4.64 0.82 -9.25
C GLN A 32 4.54 -0.67 -8.91
N THR A 33 5.13 -1.54 -9.73
CA THR A 33 5.18 -2.99 -9.49
C THR A 33 5.91 -3.29 -8.19
N GLU A 34 7.05 -2.64 -7.92
CA GLU A 34 7.80 -2.83 -6.67
C GLU A 34 6.97 -2.50 -5.43
N ARG A 35 6.16 -1.42 -5.47
CA ARG A 35 5.25 -1.08 -4.36
C ARG A 35 4.15 -2.11 -4.18
N VAL A 36 3.60 -2.64 -5.27
CA VAL A 36 2.59 -3.71 -5.19
C VAL A 36 3.22 -4.99 -4.63
N ASN A 37 4.41 -5.36 -5.08
CA ASN A 37 5.14 -6.51 -4.56
C ASN A 37 5.42 -6.37 -3.06
N ALA A 38 5.89 -5.20 -2.61
CA ALA A 38 6.12 -4.93 -1.20
C ALA A 38 4.83 -5.07 -0.36
N LEU A 39 3.69 -4.64 -0.89
CA LEU A 39 2.39 -4.79 -0.22
C LEU A 39 1.97 -6.27 -0.14
N VAL A 40 2.13 -7.03 -1.22
CA VAL A 40 1.81 -8.46 -1.24
C VAL A 40 2.73 -9.23 -0.28
N GLU A 41 4.02 -8.91 -0.27
CA GLU A 41 4.97 -9.48 0.69
C GLU A 41 4.59 -9.18 2.13
N ASP A 42 4.21 -7.93 2.42
CA ASP A 42 3.79 -7.54 3.77
C ASP A 42 2.51 -8.29 4.18
N TYR A 43 1.52 -8.39 3.28
CA TYR A 43 0.32 -9.20 3.52
C TYR A 43 0.70 -10.66 3.84
N LEU A 44 1.47 -11.30 2.98
CA LEU A 44 1.86 -12.70 3.15
C LEU A 44 2.65 -12.91 4.45
N ARG A 45 3.52 -11.98 4.84
CA ARG A 45 4.29 -12.06 6.10
C ARG A 45 3.40 -12.18 7.34
N HIS A 46 2.22 -11.58 7.31
CA HIS A 46 1.28 -11.61 8.43
C HIS A 46 0.36 -12.85 8.45
N TYR A 47 0.05 -13.44 7.29
CA TYR A 47 -1.00 -14.47 7.17
C TYR A 47 -0.50 -15.86 6.78
N VAL A 48 0.70 -15.97 6.23
CA VAL A 48 1.28 -17.24 5.86
C VAL A 48 1.55 -18.07 7.12
N SER A 49 1.26 -19.37 7.04
CA SER A 49 1.46 -20.31 8.14
C SER A 49 2.95 -20.41 8.50
N ALA A 50 3.24 -20.91 9.71
CA ALA A 50 4.62 -21.11 10.15
C ALA A 50 5.44 -22.01 9.19
N SER A 51 4.78 -22.91 8.45
CA SER A 51 5.44 -23.78 7.46
C SER A 51 5.63 -23.13 6.09
N GLN A 52 5.09 -21.93 5.87
CA GLN A 52 5.17 -21.16 4.62
C GLN A 52 4.63 -21.86 3.36
N ARG A 53 3.69 -22.80 3.52
CA ARG A 53 3.17 -23.61 2.40
C ARG A 53 1.85 -23.14 1.82
N ASN A 54 1.09 -22.32 2.55
CA ASN A 54 -0.25 -21.87 2.16
C ASN A 54 -0.25 -20.50 1.48
N TRP A 55 0.90 -19.94 1.10
CA TRP A 55 0.97 -18.60 0.51
C TRP A 55 0.20 -18.49 -0.81
N VAL A 56 0.21 -19.56 -1.62
CA VAL A 56 -0.55 -19.63 -2.89
C VAL A 56 -2.04 -19.48 -2.64
N ASP A 57 -2.56 -20.16 -1.61
CA ASP A 57 -3.98 -20.12 -1.21
C ASP A 57 -4.39 -18.77 -0.57
N LEU A 58 -3.44 -17.85 -0.37
CA LEU A 58 -3.67 -16.53 0.19
C LEU A 58 -3.56 -15.42 -0.85
N LEU A 59 -3.06 -15.72 -2.06
CA LEU A 59 -2.83 -14.73 -3.11
C LEU A 59 -4.13 -14.11 -3.63
N ASP A 60 -5.19 -14.90 -3.73
CA ASP A 60 -6.51 -14.44 -4.13
C ASP A 60 -7.06 -13.40 -3.15
N VAL A 61 -6.95 -13.66 -1.84
CA VAL A 61 -7.37 -12.73 -0.79
C VAL A 61 -6.46 -11.49 -0.76
N ALA A 62 -5.15 -11.65 -0.97
CA ALA A 62 -4.20 -10.54 -1.05
C ALA A 62 -4.54 -9.61 -2.23
N GLN A 63 -4.75 -10.18 -3.42
CA GLN A 63 -5.15 -9.45 -4.62
C GLN A 63 -6.50 -8.76 -4.42
N PHE A 64 -7.48 -9.46 -3.85
CA PHE A 64 -8.79 -8.87 -3.56
C PHE A 64 -8.68 -7.68 -2.61
N SER A 65 -7.89 -7.82 -1.54
CA SER A 65 -7.66 -6.77 -0.54
C SER A 65 -6.98 -5.55 -1.15
N TYR A 66 -5.96 -5.76 -2.01
CA TYR A 66 -5.30 -4.68 -2.74
C TYR A 66 -6.27 -3.95 -3.68
N ASN A 67 -7.07 -4.70 -4.45
CA ASN A 67 -8.01 -4.12 -5.41
C ASN A 67 -9.17 -3.38 -4.73
N LEU A 68 -9.52 -3.75 -3.50
CA LEU A 68 -10.52 -3.07 -2.68
C LEU A 68 -9.99 -1.77 -2.06
N HIS A 69 -8.69 -1.71 -1.75
CA HIS A 69 -8.10 -0.58 -1.03
C HIS A 69 -8.00 0.68 -1.90
N LYS A 70 -8.43 1.82 -1.36
CA LYS A 70 -8.30 3.12 -2.04
C LYS A 70 -6.88 3.65 -1.91
N SER A 71 -6.25 3.96 -3.04
CA SER A 71 -4.94 4.61 -3.03
C SER A 71 -5.06 6.06 -2.57
N SER A 72 -4.17 6.49 -1.68
CA SER A 72 -4.11 7.90 -1.24
C SER A 72 -3.73 8.87 -2.37
N ALA A 73 -3.03 8.39 -3.40
CA ALA A 73 -2.60 9.21 -4.53
C ALA A 73 -3.74 9.51 -5.51
N THR A 74 -4.66 8.56 -5.72
CA THR A 74 -5.77 8.69 -6.68
C THR A 74 -7.11 8.91 -6.02
N GLY A 75 -7.24 8.62 -4.72
CA GLY A 75 -8.52 8.61 -4.00
C GLY A 75 -9.46 7.45 -4.41
N MET A 76 -9.01 6.56 -5.29
CA MET A 76 -9.79 5.47 -5.87
C MET A 76 -9.06 4.14 -5.70
N SER A 77 -9.82 3.05 -5.64
CA SER A 77 -9.28 1.68 -5.67
C SER A 77 -9.07 1.17 -7.10
N PRO A 78 -8.24 0.13 -7.31
CA PRO A 78 -8.16 -0.56 -8.59
C PRO A 78 -9.51 -1.08 -9.10
N PHE A 79 -10.42 -1.56 -8.23
CA PHE A 79 -11.76 -1.95 -8.65
C PHE A 79 -12.59 -0.76 -9.17
N GLU A 80 -12.53 0.39 -8.49
CA GLU A 80 -13.19 1.61 -8.93
C GLU A 80 -12.62 2.10 -10.28
N LEU A 81 -11.30 2.01 -10.46
CA LEU A 81 -10.65 2.42 -11.72
C LEU A 81 -10.97 1.49 -12.89
N ALA A 82 -11.03 0.18 -12.65
CA ALA A 82 -11.25 -0.81 -13.70
C ALA A 82 -12.75 -0.99 -14.04
N TYR A 83 -13.64 -0.91 -13.05
CA TYR A 83 -15.06 -1.27 -13.20
C TYR A 83 -16.03 -0.15 -12.78
N GLY A 84 -15.53 0.98 -12.28
CA GLY A 84 -16.35 2.12 -11.83
C GLY A 84 -17.02 1.93 -10.48
N GLN A 85 -16.86 0.78 -9.81
CA GLN A 85 -17.49 0.49 -8.52
C GLN A 85 -16.71 -0.54 -7.70
N GLN A 86 -16.96 -0.57 -6.40
CA GLN A 86 -16.45 -1.61 -5.50
C GLN A 86 -17.35 -2.86 -5.53
N PRO A 87 -16.80 -4.07 -5.46
CA PRO A 87 -17.59 -5.28 -5.30
C PRO A 87 -18.24 -5.31 -3.91
N THR A 88 -19.44 -5.88 -3.80
CA THR A 88 -20.07 -6.13 -2.50
C THR A 88 -19.29 -7.20 -1.75
N THR A 89 -18.93 -6.88 -0.51
CA THR A 89 -18.11 -7.74 0.34
C THR A 89 -18.97 -8.51 1.37
N PRO A 90 -18.51 -9.67 1.86
CA PRO A 90 -19.29 -10.46 2.83
C PRO A 90 -19.69 -9.72 4.10
N HIS A 91 -18.89 -8.74 4.54
CA HIS A 91 -19.20 -7.95 5.75
C HIS A 91 -20.32 -6.93 5.49
N GLU A 92 -20.40 -6.33 4.30
CA GLU A 92 -21.51 -5.45 3.90
C GLU A 92 -22.85 -6.22 3.83
N ILE A 93 -22.81 -7.47 3.37
CA ILE A 93 -23.98 -8.36 3.32
C ILE A 93 -24.45 -8.70 4.74
N SER A 94 -23.55 -8.80 5.71
CA SER A 94 -23.91 -9.11 7.11
C SER A 94 -24.78 -8.01 7.77
N VAL A 95 -24.60 -6.76 7.32
CA VAL A 95 -25.32 -5.57 7.82
C VAL A 95 -26.68 -5.43 7.12
N GLN A 96 -26.78 -5.83 5.86
CA GLN A 96 -28.04 -5.90 5.14
C GLN A 96 -28.86 -7.07 5.70
N ARG A 97 -29.88 -6.79 6.52
CA ARG A 97 -30.79 -7.78 7.16
C ARG A 97 -31.66 -8.58 6.16
N THR A 98 -31.22 -8.71 4.92
CA THR A 98 -31.95 -9.29 3.81
C THR A 98 -31.05 -10.32 3.11
N GLY A 99 -31.03 -11.57 3.59
CA GLY A 99 -30.46 -12.66 2.77
C GLY A 99 -30.08 -13.96 3.47
N GLY A 100 -31.03 -14.89 3.59
CA GLY A 100 -30.74 -16.32 3.50
C GLY A 100 -31.21 -17.20 4.68
N LYS A 101 -31.90 -18.30 4.36
CA LYS A 101 -32.34 -19.37 5.29
C LYS A 101 -31.18 -20.19 5.90
N CYS A 102 -29.93 -19.73 5.81
CA CYS A 102 -28.74 -20.48 6.23
C CYS A 102 -28.08 -19.81 7.45
N PRO A 103 -28.32 -20.32 8.67
CA PRO A 103 -27.71 -19.79 9.89
C PRO A 103 -26.17 -19.82 9.88
N ALA A 104 -25.55 -20.74 9.14
CA ALA A 104 -24.10 -20.85 9.06
C ALA A 104 -23.46 -19.65 8.34
N ALA A 105 -24.06 -19.18 7.23
CA ALA A 105 -23.58 -18.01 6.50
C ALA A 105 -23.65 -16.74 7.38
N TYR A 106 -24.74 -16.58 8.13
CA TYR A 106 -24.91 -15.46 9.05
C TYR A 106 -23.88 -15.47 10.19
N ARG A 107 -23.64 -16.63 10.81
CA ARG A 107 -22.59 -16.77 11.84
C ARG A 107 -21.21 -16.45 11.31
N TYR A 108 -20.88 -16.92 10.11
CA TYR A 108 -19.60 -16.63 9.47
C TYR A 108 -19.42 -15.12 9.24
N ALA A 109 -20.43 -14.47 8.64
CA ALA A 109 -20.36 -13.04 8.34
C ALA A 109 -20.26 -12.18 9.61
N ARG A 110 -21.03 -12.52 10.67
CA ARG A 110 -20.93 -11.87 11.98
C ARG A 110 -19.54 -12.04 12.61
N SER A 111 -18.99 -13.26 12.61
CA SER A 111 -17.65 -13.52 13.17
C SER A 111 -16.57 -12.71 12.44
N LYS A 112 -16.68 -12.54 11.12
CA LYS A 112 -15.78 -11.67 10.37
C LYS A 112 -15.94 -10.19 10.75
N GLN A 113 -17.16 -9.72 10.98
CA GLN A 113 -17.40 -8.35 11.43
C GLN A 113 -16.81 -8.10 12.82
N GLU A 114 -17.02 -9.01 13.77
CA GLU A 114 -16.46 -8.92 15.13
C GLU A 114 -14.92 -8.85 15.10
N LEU A 115 -14.28 -9.70 14.28
CA LEU A 115 -12.82 -9.68 14.10
C LEU A 115 -12.31 -8.38 13.47
N LEU A 116 -13.06 -7.80 12.53
CA LEU A 116 -12.72 -6.48 11.95
C LEU A 116 -12.82 -5.36 12.97
N ASP A 117 -13.83 -5.39 13.84
CA ASP A 117 -14.03 -4.36 14.86
C ASP A 117 -12.96 -4.45 15.95
N GLU A 118 -12.60 -5.67 16.39
CA GLU A 118 -11.47 -5.89 17.32
C GLU A 118 -10.13 -5.41 16.73
N ALA A 119 -9.91 -5.66 15.44
CA ALA A 119 -8.70 -5.20 14.74
C ALA A 119 -8.66 -3.66 14.69
N LYS A 120 -9.78 -2.99 14.42
CA LYS A 120 -9.86 -1.51 14.42
C LYS A 120 -9.59 -0.93 15.81
N ASP A 121 -10.16 -1.52 16.85
CA ASP A 121 -9.95 -1.07 18.23
C ASP A 121 -8.48 -1.23 18.65
N SER A 122 -7.87 -2.35 18.28
CA SER A 122 -6.45 -2.63 18.51
C SER A 122 -5.55 -1.64 17.77
N LEU A 123 -5.86 -1.33 16.51
CA LEU A 123 -5.14 -0.33 15.72
C LEU A 123 -5.27 1.07 16.33
N ALA A 124 -6.48 1.48 16.74
CA ALA A 124 -6.72 2.77 17.38
C ALA A 124 -5.97 2.89 18.72
N LYS A 125 -5.86 1.79 19.48
CA LYS A 125 -5.03 1.73 20.69
C LYS A 125 -3.55 1.89 20.38
N ALA A 126 -3.02 1.16 19.39
CA ALA A 126 -1.63 1.26 18.96
C ALA A 126 -1.28 2.68 18.49
N GLN A 127 -2.14 3.30 17.67
CA GLN A 127 -1.97 4.68 17.21
C GLN A 127 -1.91 5.68 18.37
N ARG A 128 -2.78 5.54 19.39
CA ARG A 128 -2.73 6.38 20.59
C ARG A 128 -1.42 6.24 21.35
N ILE A 129 -0.91 5.01 21.48
CA ILE A 129 0.37 4.73 22.13
C ILE A 129 1.52 5.36 21.33
N MET A 130 1.58 5.12 20.03
CA MET A 130 2.60 5.70 19.14
C MET A 130 2.60 7.22 19.20
N LYS A 131 1.42 7.85 19.18
CA LYS A 131 1.27 9.30 19.33
C LYS A 131 1.84 9.77 20.67
N LYS A 132 1.49 9.11 21.78
CA LYS A 132 2.01 9.46 23.11
C LYS A 132 3.54 9.43 23.12
N TYR A 133 4.16 8.36 22.62
CA TYR A 133 5.63 8.26 22.58
C TYR A 133 6.28 9.28 21.65
N ALA A 134 5.69 9.53 20.48
CA ALA A 134 6.19 10.55 19.54
C ALA A 134 6.11 11.96 20.13
N ASP A 135 5.03 12.28 20.85
CA ASP A 135 4.81 13.60 21.45
C ASP A 135 5.66 13.83 22.71
N MET A 136 6.00 12.78 23.48
CA MET A 136 6.89 12.92 24.65
C MET A 136 8.25 13.53 24.32
N GLY A 137 8.78 13.29 23.12
CA GLY A 137 10.07 13.84 22.67
C GLY A 137 9.94 15.19 21.95
N ARG A 138 8.73 15.71 21.75
CA ARG A 138 8.51 16.98 21.03
C ARG A 138 8.52 18.14 22.01
N ARG A 139 9.42 19.09 21.77
CA ARG A 139 9.37 20.41 22.40
C ARG A 139 8.51 21.32 21.54
N HIS A 140 7.47 21.92 22.11
CA HIS A 140 6.78 23.03 21.46
C HIS A 140 7.73 24.23 21.44
N VAL A 141 8.08 24.71 20.24
CA VAL A 141 8.95 25.87 20.04
C VAL A 141 8.23 26.81 19.10
N GLU A 142 7.92 28.00 19.60
CA GLU A 142 7.45 29.12 18.79
C GLU A 142 8.66 29.99 18.45
N PHE A 143 8.73 30.45 17.20
CA PHE A 143 9.80 31.33 16.71
C PHE A 143 9.19 32.68 16.36
N SER A 144 9.91 33.74 16.69
CA SER A 144 9.57 35.11 16.29
C SER A 144 10.34 35.51 15.04
N ALA A 145 9.82 36.51 14.32
CA ALA A 145 10.55 37.10 13.20
C ALA A 145 11.87 37.70 13.70
N GLY A 146 12.99 37.23 13.14
CA GLY A 146 14.35 37.60 13.56
C GLY A 146 15.12 36.51 14.30
N ASP A 147 14.46 35.42 14.72
CA ASP A 147 15.13 34.30 15.37
C ASP A 147 15.99 33.50 14.39
N GLN A 148 17.22 33.19 14.78
CA GLN A 148 18.11 32.32 14.01
C GLN A 148 17.85 30.85 14.38
N VAL A 149 17.51 30.04 13.38
CA VAL A 149 17.22 28.60 13.55
C VAL A 149 18.11 27.75 12.67
N LEU A 150 18.53 26.59 13.19
CA LEU A 150 19.33 25.63 12.43
C LEU A 150 18.41 24.82 11.51
N LEU A 151 18.65 24.93 10.20
CA LEU A 151 17.92 24.16 9.21
C LEU A 151 18.55 22.76 9.06
N LYS A 152 17.77 21.70 9.30
CA LYS A 152 18.20 20.34 8.97
C LYS A 152 18.13 20.12 7.46
N LEU A 153 19.26 20.28 6.79
CA LEU A 153 19.38 20.06 5.35
C LEU A 153 19.45 18.56 5.06
N THR A 154 18.45 18.04 4.35
CA THR A 154 18.54 16.71 3.73
C THR A 154 19.18 16.84 2.33
N PRO A 155 19.77 15.77 1.76
CA PRO A 155 20.45 15.84 0.46
C PRO A 155 19.58 16.40 -0.67
N GLN A 156 18.26 16.20 -0.57
CA GLN A 156 17.27 16.68 -1.53
C GLN A 156 17.03 18.18 -1.41
N ILE A 157 17.05 18.72 -0.19
CA ILE A 157 16.85 20.15 0.09
C ILE A 157 18.11 20.92 -0.26
N TRP A 158 19.29 20.39 0.09
CA TRP A 158 20.60 20.99 -0.23
C TRP A 158 20.75 21.32 -1.73
N LYS A 159 20.37 20.39 -2.61
CA LYS A 159 20.45 20.58 -4.07
C LYS A 159 19.54 21.71 -4.59
N LYS A 160 18.46 22.04 -3.87
CA LYS A 160 17.51 23.11 -4.25
C LYS A 160 17.91 24.47 -3.71
N SER A 161 18.57 24.54 -2.54
CA SER A 161 18.97 25.79 -1.91
C SER A 161 20.42 26.21 -2.19
N ALA A 162 21.27 25.31 -2.70
CA ALA A 162 22.64 25.64 -3.11
C ALA A 162 22.76 26.77 -4.17
N PRO A 163 21.85 26.96 -5.15
CA PRO A 163 22.00 28.01 -6.16
C PRO A 163 21.76 29.43 -5.62
N SER A 164 21.09 29.59 -4.47
CA SER A 164 20.69 30.89 -3.92
C SER A 164 21.49 31.33 -2.69
N LEU A 165 22.51 30.56 -2.30
CA LEU A 165 23.40 30.86 -1.17
C LEU A 165 24.79 31.39 -1.60
N PHE A 166 25.03 31.51 -2.91
CA PHE A 166 26.28 32.01 -3.48
C PHE A 166 26.03 32.90 -4.71
N ILE A 167 25.35 34.03 -4.53
CA ILE A 167 25.52 35.20 -5.42
C ILE A 167 25.40 36.44 -4.55
N GLU A 168 26.53 36.90 -4.01
CA GLU A 168 26.87 38.32 -3.85
C GLU A 168 28.40 38.38 -3.83
N ASP A 169 28.96 38.81 -4.97
CA ASP A 169 30.05 39.77 -5.12
C ASP A 169 30.06 40.25 -6.60
#